data_AF-A0A1A8WXB7-F1
#
_entry.id   AF-A0A1A8WXB7-F1
#
_cell.length_a   1.000
_cell.length_b   1.000
_cell.length_c   1.000
_cell.angle_alpha   90.00
_cell.angle_beta   90.00
_cell.angle_gamma   90.00
#
_symmetry.space_group_name_H-M   'P 1'
#
loop_
_entity.id
_entity.type
_entity.pdbx_description
1 polymer ?
#
loop_
_entity_poly.entity_id
_entity_poly.type
_entity_poly.pdbx_seq_one_letter_code
_entity_poly.pdbx_strand_id
1 'polypeptide(L)'
;MYKNLFNIDGKGIAIENIEVDLKTKNLTVRTVNYTLSPLVNITETCSYFQKGEEENHTCYRQKTTLSINGFGYMKNFIENVFLEERKLRAHILYTMCTIINAIREKSKQGIRIMNETIKRNMKENIHIGSNSYVNTLGKEKKGNPCNDKV
;
A
#
# COMPACT_ATOMS: atom_id res chain seq x y z
N MET A 1 -24.05 3.59 -19.57
CA MET A 1 -25.38 3.64 -18.91
C MET A 1 -25.32 4.05 -17.43
N TYR A 2 -24.26 3.75 -16.65
CA TYR A 2 -24.19 4.09 -15.21
C TYR A 2 -23.69 5.50 -14.83
N LYS A 3 -23.07 6.26 -15.76
CA LYS A 3 -22.54 7.60 -15.47
C LYS A 3 -23.62 8.58 -14.99
N ASN A 4 -24.83 8.48 -15.52
CA ASN A 4 -25.93 9.41 -15.20
C ASN A 4 -26.65 9.06 -13.89
N LEU A 5 -26.57 7.82 -13.41
CA LEU A 5 -27.35 7.38 -12.24
C LEU A 5 -26.74 7.86 -10.92
N PHE A 6 -25.43 8.07 -10.89
CA PHE A 6 -24.70 8.46 -9.69
C PHE A 6 -24.05 9.84 -9.79
N ASN A 7 -24.23 10.55 -10.91
CA ASN A 7 -23.68 11.89 -11.19
C ASN A 7 -22.22 12.04 -10.71
N ILE A 8 -21.38 11.05 -11.05
CA ILE A 8 -19.99 11.00 -10.59
C ILE A 8 -19.10 11.43 -11.74
N ASP A 9 -18.29 12.46 -11.51
CA ASP A 9 -17.29 12.97 -12.48
C ASP A 9 -16.10 12.01 -12.69
N GLY A 10 -16.24 10.74 -12.29
CA GLY A 10 -15.20 9.71 -12.34
C GLY A 10 -14.10 9.86 -11.29
N LYS A 11 -14.21 10.84 -10.37
CA LYS A 11 -13.28 11.06 -9.26
C LYS A 11 -13.84 10.49 -7.96
N GLY A 12 -12.96 9.97 -7.12
CA GLY A 12 -13.30 9.46 -5.80
C GLY A 12 -12.36 10.02 -4.73
N ILE A 13 -12.89 10.18 -3.52
CA ILE A 13 -12.16 10.61 -2.33
C ILE A 13 -11.93 9.39 -1.45
N ALA A 14 -10.70 9.23 -1.00
CA ALA A 14 -10.31 8.30 0.04
C ALA A 14 -9.64 9.05 1.20
N ILE A 15 -9.84 8.56 2.41
CA ILE A 15 -9.20 9.07 3.62
C ILE A 15 -8.12 8.06 3.99
N GLU A 16 -6.90 8.56 4.18
CA GLU A 16 -5.73 7.76 4.54
C GLU A 16 -5.20 8.18 5.91
N ASN A 17 -5.01 7.21 6.79
CA ASN A 17 -4.40 7.38 8.09
C ASN A 17 -3.09 6.60 8.11
N ILE A 18 -1.99 7.28 8.47
CA ILE A 18 -0.66 6.70 8.54
C ILE A 18 -0.18 6.75 9.99
N GLU A 19 0.27 5.62 10.49
CA GLU A 19 0.81 5.46 11.83
C GLU A 19 2.21 4.85 11.77
N VAL A 20 3.16 5.45 12.48
CA VAL A 20 4.55 5.00 12.55
C VAL A 20 4.92 4.77 14.01
N ASP A 21 5.22 3.52 14.35
CA ASP A 21 5.82 3.15 15.62
C ASP A 21 7.31 2.86 15.41
N LEU A 22 8.14 3.78 15.89
CA LEU A 22 9.60 3.66 15.80
C LEU A 22 10.17 2.61 16.75
N LYS A 23 9.50 2.33 17.88
CA LYS A 23 9.95 1.34 18.86
C LYS A 23 9.77 -0.07 18.31
N THR A 24 8.63 -0.34 17.69
CA THR A 24 8.35 -1.65 17.06
C THR A 24 8.76 -1.70 15.58
N LYS A 25 9.28 -0.60 15.03
CA LYS A 25 9.65 -0.45 13.60
C LYS A 25 8.50 -0.88 12.68
N ASN A 26 7.32 -0.38 12.97
CA ASN A 26 6.09 -0.72 12.28
C ASN A 26 5.45 0.52 11.66
N LEU A 27 5.17 0.47 10.37
CA LEU A 27 4.43 1.48 9.62
C LEU A 27 3.10 0.85 9.19
N THR A 28 1.99 1.45 9.60
CA THR A 28 0.64 1.04 9.19
C THR A 28 -0.03 2.16 8.41
N VAL A 29 -0.53 1.82 7.23
CA VAL A 29 -1.31 2.72 6.36
C VAL A 29 -2.71 2.14 6.26
N ARG A 30 -3.71 2.91 6.65
CA ARG A 30 -5.12 2.53 6.55
C ARG A 30 -5.85 3.51 5.64
N THR A 31 -6.46 2.98 4.59
CA THR A 31 -7.17 3.77 3.59
C THR A 31 -8.63 3.35 3.52
N VAL A 32 -9.55 4.29 3.56
CA VAL A 32 -10.99 4.05 3.40
C VAL A 32 -11.56 4.93 2.32
N ASN A 33 -12.47 4.42 1.49
CA ASN A 33 -13.18 5.29 0.56
C ASN A 33 -14.19 6.15 1.32
N TYR A 34 -14.23 7.44 0.99
CA TYR A 34 -15.27 8.36 1.44
C TYR A 34 -16.40 8.43 0.41
N THR A 35 -16.03 8.57 -0.87
CA THR A 35 -16.98 8.57 -1.99
C THR A 35 -17.68 7.22 -2.12
N LEU A 36 -19.01 7.24 -2.27
CA LEU A 36 -19.89 6.06 -2.33
C LEU A 36 -19.83 5.13 -1.11
N SER A 37 -19.21 5.55 0.00
CA SER A 37 -19.12 4.76 1.23
C SER A 37 -20.47 4.26 1.79
N PRO A 38 -21.62 4.95 1.61
CA PRO A 38 -22.92 4.40 2.02
C PRO A 38 -23.37 3.19 1.20
N LEU A 39 -22.90 3.05 -0.05
CA LEU A 39 -23.28 1.96 -0.94
C LEU A 39 -22.27 0.83 -0.89
N VAL A 40 -20.99 1.17 -1.02
CA VAL A 40 -19.86 0.25 -1.03
C VAL A 40 -18.74 0.87 -0.20
N ASN A 41 -18.35 0.19 0.87
CA ASN A 41 -17.21 0.55 1.69
C ASN A 41 -16.03 -0.39 1.40
N ILE A 42 -14.87 0.19 1.16
CA ILE A 42 -13.60 -0.48 0.96
C ILE A 42 -12.66 0.07 2.00
N THR A 43 -12.18 -0.80 2.87
CA THR A 43 -11.13 -0.50 3.84
C THR A 43 -9.89 -1.31 3.49
N GLU A 44 -8.78 -0.64 3.26
CA GLU A 44 -7.47 -1.25 3.06
C GLU A 44 -6.57 -0.95 4.25
N THR A 45 -5.77 -1.93 4.64
CA THR A 45 -4.74 -1.78 5.68
C THR A 45 -3.48 -2.48 5.21
N CYS A 46 -2.42 -1.69 5.09
CA CYS A 46 -1.09 -2.12 4.71
C CYS A 46 -0.17 -1.94 5.92
N SER A 47 0.55 -2.99 6.31
CA SER A 47 1.52 -2.97 7.41
C SER A 47 2.89 -3.34 6.90
N TYR A 48 3.88 -2.50 7.22
CA TYR A 48 5.30 -2.70 6.96
C TYR A 48 6.00 -2.84 8.30
N PHE A 49 6.59 -4.00 8.57
CA PHE A 49 7.13 -4.30 9.89
C PHE A 49 8.37 -5.16 9.80
N GLN A 50 9.25 -5.02 10.77
CA GLN A 50 10.41 -5.88 10.94
C GLN A 50 10.07 -7.05 11.88
N LYS A 51 10.29 -8.29 11.45
CA LYS A 51 10.08 -9.47 12.31
C LYS A 51 11.36 -9.81 13.07
N GLY A 52 11.37 -9.59 14.38
CA GLY A 52 12.39 -10.12 15.30
C GLY A 52 13.82 -9.92 14.80
N GLU A 53 14.56 -11.03 14.67
CA GLU A 53 15.98 -11.09 14.29
C GLU A 53 16.27 -10.85 12.79
N GLU A 54 15.25 -10.70 11.93
CA GLU A 54 15.47 -10.36 10.52
C GLU A 54 15.73 -8.85 10.34
N GLU A 55 16.91 -8.40 10.81
CA GLU A 55 17.31 -6.98 10.80
C GLU A 55 17.39 -6.37 9.40
N ASN A 56 17.51 -7.19 8.36
CA ASN A 56 17.75 -6.74 6.99
C ASN A 56 16.51 -6.78 6.09
N HIS A 57 15.34 -7.19 6.60
CA HIS A 57 14.12 -7.31 5.80
C HIS A 57 12.93 -6.57 6.43
N THR A 58 12.15 -5.91 5.58
CA THR A 58 10.84 -5.37 5.93
C THR A 58 9.76 -6.30 5.40
N CYS A 59 8.96 -6.87 6.29
CA CYS A 59 7.79 -7.64 5.92
C CYS A 59 6.65 -6.71 5.48
N TYR A 60 5.88 -7.15 4.50
CA TYR A 60 4.67 -6.47 4.04
C TYR A 60 3.45 -7.36 4.25
N ARG A 61 2.37 -6.78 4.80
CA ARG A 61 1.07 -7.44 4.94
C ARG A 61 -0.03 -6.48 4.50
N GLN A 62 -0.94 -6.96 3.67
CA GLN A 62 -2.11 -6.21 3.21
C GLN A 62 -3.39 -6.94 3.57
N LYS A 63 -4.38 -6.20 4.07
CA LYS A 63 -5.75 -6.67 4.29
C LYS A 63 -6.70 -5.68 3.66
N THR A 64 -7.56 -6.15 2.78
CA THR A 64 -8.63 -5.35 2.18
C THR A 64 -9.97 -5.95 2.57
N THR A 65 -10.89 -5.11 3.04
CA THR A 65 -12.26 -5.46 3.41
C THR A 65 -13.21 -4.71 2.50
N LEU A 66 -14.13 -5.44 1.86
CA LEU A 66 -15.18 -4.91 1.02
C LEU A 66 -16.52 -5.17 1.70
N SER A 67 -17.23 -4.10 2.06
CA SER A 67 -18.58 -4.16 2.62
C SER A 67 -19.56 -3.52 1.64
N ILE A 68 -20.62 -4.24 1.31
CA ILE A 68 -21.60 -3.77 0.35
C ILE A 68 -22.93 -3.62 1.08
N ASN A 69 -23.34 -2.37 1.28
CA ASN A 69 -24.51 -2.02 2.09
C ASN A 69 -25.71 -1.60 1.22
N GLY A 70 -25.45 -1.08 0.01
CA GLY A 70 -26.45 -0.38 -0.81
C GLY A 70 -27.37 -1.25 -1.69
N PHE A 71 -27.15 -2.56 -1.80
CA PHE A 71 -28.00 -3.39 -2.67
C PHE A 71 -29.42 -3.63 -2.13
N GLY A 72 -29.68 -3.36 -0.84
CA GLY A 72 -31.03 -3.44 -0.27
C GLY A 72 -32.02 -2.45 -0.88
N TYR A 73 -31.56 -1.24 -1.23
CA TYR A 73 -32.40 -0.21 -1.87
C TYR A 73 -32.55 -0.41 -3.38
N MET A 74 -31.64 -1.17 -4.00
CA MET A 74 -31.74 -1.51 -5.42
C MET A 74 -32.59 -2.76 -5.68
N LYS A 75 -33.07 -3.45 -4.65
CA LYS A 75 -33.94 -4.62 -4.80
C LYS A 75 -35.14 -4.32 -5.72
N ASN A 76 -35.83 -3.20 -5.50
CA ASN A 76 -36.99 -2.80 -6.33
C ASN A 76 -36.60 -2.32 -7.75
N PHE A 77 -35.39 -1.76 -7.94
CA PHE A 77 -34.90 -1.36 -9.26
C PHE A 77 -34.39 -2.57 -10.07
N ILE A 78 -33.85 -3.57 -9.37
CA ILE A 78 -33.35 -4.84 -9.93
C ILE A 78 -34.51 -5.80 -10.20
N GLU A 79 -35.54 -5.85 -9.34
CA GLU A 79 -36.75 -6.67 -9.57
C GLU A 79 -37.51 -6.25 -10.83
N ASN A 80 -37.55 -4.95 -11.15
CA ASN A 80 -38.20 -4.46 -12.38
C ASN A 80 -37.35 -4.61 -13.65
N VAL A 81 -36.02 -4.74 -13.53
CA VAL A 81 -35.09 -4.86 -14.68
C VAL A 81 -34.63 -6.31 -14.91
N PHE A 82 -34.78 -7.21 -13.93
CA PHE A 82 -34.29 -8.58 -13.98
C PHE A 82 -35.32 -9.59 -13.42
N LEU A 83 -36.32 -9.91 -14.24
CA LEU A 83 -37.08 -11.16 -14.11
C LEU A 83 -36.20 -12.33 -14.56
N GLU A 84 -35.26 -12.77 -13.72
CA GLU A 84 -34.69 -14.13 -13.71
C GLU A 84 -33.68 -14.28 -12.56
N GLU A 85 -34.11 -14.88 -11.45
CA GLU A 85 -33.29 -15.01 -10.23
C GLU A 85 -31.95 -15.73 -10.44
N ARG A 86 -31.83 -16.59 -11.47
CA ARG A 86 -30.59 -17.31 -11.81
C ARG A 86 -29.53 -16.42 -12.47
N LYS A 87 -29.95 -15.50 -13.34
CA LYS A 87 -29.04 -14.55 -14.01
C LYS A 87 -28.51 -13.50 -13.04
N LEU A 88 -29.34 -13.07 -12.08
CA LEU A 88 -28.94 -12.13 -11.05
C LEU A 88 -27.81 -12.68 -10.15
N ARG A 89 -27.93 -13.94 -9.69
CA ARG A 89 -26.90 -14.59 -8.87
C ARG A 89 -25.56 -14.71 -9.61
N ALA A 90 -25.58 -15.09 -10.88
CA ALA A 90 -24.39 -15.18 -11.71
C ALA A 90 -23.74 -13.81 -11.94
N HIS A 91 -24.55 -12.76 -12.14
CA HIS A 91 -24.06 -11.40 -12.31
C HIS A 91 -23.40 -10.86 -11.03
N ILE A 92 -24.03 -11.06 -9.87
CA ILE A 92 -23.45 -10.68 -8.57
C ILE A 92 -22.11 -11.39 -8.36
N LEU A 93 -22.04 -12.71 -8.59
CA LEU A 93 -20.79 -13.47 -8.45
C LEU A 93 -19.69 -12.93 -9.38
N TYR A 94 -20.03 -12.66 -10.64
CA TYR A 94 -19.09 -12.12 -11.63
C TYR A 94 -18.54 -10.75 -11.20
N THR A 95 -19.42 -9.84 -10.75
CA THR A 95 -18.99 -8.50 -10.29
C THR A 95 -18.07 -8.57 -9.09
N MET A 96 -18.34 -9.47 -8.13
CA MET A 96 -17.44 -9.68 -6.99
C MET A 96 -16.06 -10.19 -7.43
N CYS A 97 -16.02 -11.15 -8.36
CA CYS A 97 -14.76 -11.63 -8.94
C CYS A 97 -13.96 -10.50 -9.62
N THR A 98 -14.63 -9.63 -10.37
CA THR A 98 -13.98 -8.47 -11.01
C THR A 98 -13.37 -7.53 -9.97
N ILE A 99 -14.09 -7.23 -8.88
CA ILE A 99 -13.60 -6.35 -7.82
C ILE A 99 -12.39 -6.97 -7.12
N ILE A 100 -12.44 -8.26 -6.78
CA ILE A 100 -11.33 -8.98 -6.14
C ILE A 100 -10.09 -8.96 -7.03
N ASN A 101 -10.25 -9.22 -8.34
CA ASN A 101 -9.14 -9.17 -9.29
C ASN A 101 -8.55 -7.76 -9.40
N ALA A 102 -9.39 -6.73 -9.42
CA ALA A 102 -8.92 -5.35 -9.44
C ALA A 102 -8.11 -5.00 -8.18
N ILE A 103 -8.57 -5.40 -6.99
CA ILE A 103 -7.83 -5.22 -5.72
C ILE A 103 -6.48 -5.94 -5.79
N ARG A 104 -6.45 -7.17 -6.30
CA ARG A 104 -5.23 -7.97 -6.43
C ARG A 104 -4.19 -7.33 -7.36
N GLU A 105 -4.62 -6.83 -8.51
CA GLU A 105 -3.72 -6.13 -9.44
C GLU A 105 -3.22 -4.80 -8.87
N LYS A 106 -4.08 -4.07 -8.15
CA LYS A 106 -3.65 -2.84 -7.45
C LYS A 106 -2.66 -3.11 -6.33
N SER A 107 -2.84 -4.19 -5.57
CA SER A 107 -1.86 -4.65 -4.58
C SER A 107 -0.48 -4.90 -5.20
N LYS A 108 -0.42 -5.68 -6.29
CA LYS A 108 0.84 -5.93 -7.02
C LYS A 108 1.49 -4.64 -7.52
N GLN A 109 0.68 -3.72 -8.05
CA GLN A 109 1.13 -2.42 -8.52
C GLN A 109 1.73 -1.59 -7.38
N GLY A 110 1.08 -1.56 -6.22
CA GLY A 110 1.54 -0.85 -5.02
C GLY A 110 2.90 -1.37 -4.53
N ILE A 111 3.05 -2.69 -4.41
CA ILE A 111 4.33 -3.33 -4.02
C ILE A 111 5.45 -2.95 -5.00
N ARG A 112 5.17 -3.00 -6.31
CA ARG A 112 6.15 -2.64 -7.34
C ARG A 112 6.57 -1.17 -7.22
N ILE A 113 5.62 -0.25 -7.08
CA ILE A 113 5.90 1.19 -6.94
C ILE A 113 6.73 1.45 -5.68
N MET A 114 6.39 0.80 -4.57
CA MET A 114 7.14 0.93 -3.32
C MET A 114 8.60 0.49 -3.50
N ASN A 115 8.83 -0.69 -4.08
CA ASN A 115 10.17 -1.21 -4.32
C ASN A 115 11.01 -0.30 -5.23
N GLU A 116 10.43 0.20 -6.32
CA GLU A 116 11.14 1.13 -7.22
C GLU A 116 11.45 2.47 -6.55
N THR A 117 10.55 2.96 -5.68
CA THR A 117 10.77 4.19 -4.91
C THR A 117 11.89 4.01 -3.88
N ILE A 118 11.93 2.88 -3.17
CA ILE A 118 13.02 2.55 -2.24
C ILE A 118 14.36 2.50 -2.98
N LYS A 119 14.43 1.78 -4.12
CA LYS A 119 15.66 1.70 -4.93
C LYS A 119 16.14 3.07 -5.39
N ARG A 120 15.21 3.95 -5.81
CA ARG A 120 15.53 5.32 -6.24
C ARG A 120 16.11 6.13 -5.07
N ASN A 121 15.43 6.13 -3.93
CA ASN A 121 15.88 6.85 -2.74
C ASN A 121 17.24 6.35 -2.23
N MET A 122 17.51 5.04 -2.29
CA MET A 122 18.82 4.47 -1.95
C MET A 122 19.93 4.95 -2.88
N LYS A 123 19.68 4.99 -4.20
CA LYS A 123 20.66 5.47 -5.19
C LYS A 123 20.96 6.97 -5.02
N GLU A 124 19.93 7.77 -4.75
CA GLU A 124 20.07 9.21 -4.49
C GLU A 124 20.89 9.47 -3.22
N ASN A 125 20.65 8.70 -2.15
CA ASN A 125 21.43 8.81 -0.91
C ASN A 125 22.91 8.42 -1.08
N ILE A 126 23.24 7.46 -1.95
CA ILE A 126 24.63 7.10 -2.26
C ILE A 126 25.35 8.24 -3.01
N HIS A 127 24.64 8.97 -3.88
CA HIS A 127 25.20 10.13 -4.60
C HIS A 127 25.40 11.37 -3.73
N ILE A 128 24.68 11.48 -2.61
CA ILE A 128 24.90 12.56 -1.63
C ILE A 128 26.10 12.23 -0.70
N GLY A 129 26.33 10.95 -0.40
CA GLY A 129 27.42 10.49 0.46
C GLY A 129 28.82 10.41 -0.19
N SER A 130 28.94 10.60 -1.50
CA SER A 130 30.24 10.51 -2.19
C SER A 130 31.06 11.81 -2.20
N ASN A 131 30.50 12.94 -1.72
CA ASN A 131 31.20 14.23 -1.77
C ASN A 131 31.37 14.97 -0.43
N SER A 132 31.10 14.32 0.71
CA SER A 132 31.53 14.86 2.00
C SER A 132 31.70 13.74 3.02
N TYR A 133 32.87 13.70 3.68
CA TYR A 133 33.22 12.90 4.88
C TYR A 133 34.00 11.58 4.74
N VAL A 134 34.40 11.11 3.55
CA VAL A 134 35.22 9.87 3.45
C VAL A 134 36.74 10.11 3.32
N ASN A 135 37.21 11.35 3.13
CA ASN A 135 38.63 11.61 2.82
C ASN A 135 39.54 12.07 3.98
N THR A 136 39.13 11.97 5.24
CA THR A 136 39.99 12.44 6.37
C THR A 136 40.27 11.43 7.48
N LEU A 137 39.89 10.14 7.33
CA LEU A 137 40.15 9.12 8.38
C LEU A 137 41.01 7.94 7.91
N GLY A 138 41.81 8.12 6.85
CA GLY A 138 42.52 7.01 6.22
C GLY A 138 43.96 7.27 5.81
N LYS A 139 44.70 8.20 6.44
CA LYS A 139 46.16 8.32 6.22
C LYS A 139 46.92 8.80 7.47
N GLU A 140 46.78 8.11 8.59
CA GLU A 140 47.89 8.05 9.55
C GLU A 140 48.73 6.81 9.25
N LYS A 141 49.95 7.09 8.79
CA LYS A 141 50.96 6.11 8.39
C LYS A 141 51.34 5.25 9.59
N LYS A 142 51.30 3.93 9.44
CA LYS A 142 52.10 3.01 10.26
C LYS A 142 53.58 3.35 10.09
N GLY A 143 54.20 3.86 11.14
CA GLY A 143 55.64 3.90 11.30
C GLY A 143 55.98 3.39 12.70
N ASN A 144 56.46 2.16 12.79
CA ASN A 144 57.34 1.74 13.89
C ASN A 144 58.75 1.79 13.30
N PRO A 145 59.76 2.37 13.97
CA PRO A 145 60.57 1.50 14.84
C PRO A 145 61.26 2.19 16.05
N CYS A 146 61.65 1.32 17.00
CA CYS A 146 62.79 1.41 17.93
C CYS A 146 62.70 2.22 19.24
N ASN A 147 62.89 1.46 20.34
CA ASN A 147 63.71 1.69 21.54
C ASN A 147 64.07 3.14 21.93
N ASP A 148 63.85 3.48 23.20
CA ASP A 148 64.97 3.56 24.15
C ASP A 148 64.49 3.48 25.61
N LYS A 149 65.24 2.71 26.40
CA LYS A 149 65.24 2.72 27.86
C LYS A 149 65.90 4.01 28.34
N VAL A 150 65.36 4.67 29.37
CA VAL A 150 66.02 4.95 30.67
C VAL A 150 64.92 5.13 31.71
#